data_AF-A0AAV5EKE9-F1
#
_entry.id   AF-A0AAV5EKE9-F1
#
_cell.length_a   1.000
_cell.length_b   1.000
_cell.length_c   1.000
_cell.angle_alpha   90.00
_cell.angle_beta   90.00
_cell.angle_gamma   90.00
#
_symmetry.space_group_name_H-M   'P 1'
#
loop_
_entity.id
_entity.type
_entity.pdbx_description
1 polymer ?
#
loop_
_entity_poly.entity_id
_entity_poly.type
_entity_poly.pdbx_seq_one_letter_code
_entity_poly.pdbx_strand_id
1 'polypeptide(L)'
;MVILIRPRLLLATIINLFLTSAAVPVPPWLGHDEKRSGGGGFVGVDGMQFVANDRTTVYLSGFNAYWLMTTASDPAQRAKVLAAFRQASAHGLNLARTWAFSDGGDKPLQSSPGVYDEAMFKGLDFVVAQARRHGVYLLLCLTNNFHDFGGKRQYVQWARDAADDDDDDLVITTAAAADDDFFNSTVVKGYYKNHVKTVLTRVNTFTGVAYKDDPTIFAWELMNEPRCDADPTGAMVQAWVEEMAPYVKSIDSNHLVTVGLEGFYGLGLHESKALNPWAIYYGTNYIDTHRAQGVDLATIHLYPDLWLWGATPAQQAAFFRNWTAAHARDTQRYLRMPLLVTEYGKFLLRWDQDQGANRSQRERDYFLAMVLDAIYDSASNGGPLVGGAFWQLLDDGMDALRDGYEIILPQDRQAATIIRNHSRQLAQLNGQDRRRRRYRSTSRDRKIRVGSSSSSAGDADTPPPRFPLISLARFVSVFRQISSFFF
;
A
#
# COMPACT_ATOMS: atom_id res chain seq x y z
N MET A 1 -76.38 -37.43 1.85
CA MET A 1 -75.01 -36.92 1.61
C MET A 1 -74.56 -36.25 2.91
N VAL A 2 -74.04 -37.00 3.91
CA VAL A 2 -72.66 -37.53 4.04
C VAL A 2 -71.71 -36.37 4.48
N ILE A 3 -71.23 -36.22 5.74
CA ILE A 3 -70.34 -37.03 6.63
C ILE A 3 -68.87 -36.48 6.57
N LEU A 4 -68.10 -36.21 7.66
CA LEU A 4 -68.23 -36.51 9.12
C LEU A 4 -67.34 -35.59 10.05
N ILE A 5 -67.84 -35.23 11.25
CA ILE A 5 -67.14 -35.09 12.58
C ILE A 5 -65.94 -34.10 12.84
N ARG A 6 -65.87 -33.59 14.11
CA ARG A 6 -64.73 -32.88 14.79
C ARG A 6 -63.80 -33.91 15.49
N PRO A 7 -62.48 -33.74 15.81
CA PRO A 7 -62.07 -32.89 16.97
C PRO A 7 -60.56 -32.49 17.19
N ARG A 8 -60.34 -31.71 18.28
CA ARG A 8 -59.27 -31.79 19.32
C ARG A 8 -57.77 -31.48 19.06
N LEU A 9 -57.23 -30.73 20.04
CA LEU A 9 -55.96 -30.88 20.79
C LEU A 9 -54.69 -31.37 20.06
N LEU A 10 -53.64 -30.53 20.12
CA LEU A 10 -52.24 -30.95 20.01
C LEU A 10 -51.62 -31.07 21.42
N LEU A 11 -50.97 -32.21 21.70
CA LEU A 11 -50.22 -32.47 22.92
C LEU A 11 -48.71 -32.40 22.60
N ALA A 12 -47.89 -32.01 23.57
CA ALA A 12 -46.45 -31.86 23.38
C ALA A 12 -45.72 -33.22 23.31
N THR A 13 -44.78 -33.35 22.38
CA THR A 13 -43.80 -34.44 22.32
C THR A 13 -42.40 -33.85 22.25
N ILE A 14 -41.63 -33.98 23.34
CA ILE A 14 -40.22 -33.58 23.37
C ILE A 14 -39.38 -34.74 22.82
N ILE A 15 -38.62 -34.49 21.76
CA ILE A 15 -37.64 -35.44 21.22
C ILE A 15 -36.23 -34.92 21.56
N ASN A 16 -35.58 -35.57 22.54
CA ASN A 16 -34.16 -35.37 22.79
C ASN A 16 -33.36 -36.09 21.70
N LEU A 17 -32.70 -35.32 20.82
CA LEU A 17 -31.76 -35.87 19.85
C LEU A 17 -30.32 -35.56 20.31
N PHE A 18 -29.59 -36.60 20.73
CA PHE A 18 -28.16 -36.47 21.04
C PHE A 18 -27.36 -36.29 19.76
N LEU A 19 -26.76 -35.11 19.57
CA LEU A 19 -25.77 -34.87 18.51
C LEU A 19 -24.42 -35.49 18.91
N THR A 20 -24.13 -36.67 18.36
CA THR A 20 -22.80 -37.27 18.40
C THR A 20 -21.84 -36.46 17.52
N SER A 21 -20.71 -36.02 18.06
CA SER A 21 -19.72 -35.24 17.33
C SER A 21 -18.95 -36.12 16.34
N ALA A 22 -19.45 -36.26 15.12
CA ALA A 22 -18.69 -36.83 14.00
C ALA A 22 -17.55 -35.86 13.63
N ALA A 23 -16.30 -36.29 13.80
CA ALA A 23 -15.14 -35.51 13.37
C ALA A 23 -15.09 -35.44 11.83
N VAL A 24 -15.20 -34.24 11.27
CA VAL A 24 -15.08 -34.02 9.82
C VAL A 24 -13.62 -34.31 9.40
N PRO A 25 -13.38 -35.16 8.38
CA PRO A 25 -12.03 -35.43 7.91
C PRO A 25 -11.35 -34.17 7.36
N VAL A 26 -10.19 -33.82 7.92
CA VAL A 26 -9.36 -32.72 7.40
C VAL A 26 -8.77 -33.13 6.05
N PRO A 27 -8.95 -32.34 4.97
CA PRO A 27 -8.42 -32.68 3.65
C PRO A 27 -6.88 -32.81 3.63
N PRO A 28 -6.29 -33.73 2.84
CA PRO A 28 -4.84 -34.00 2.87
C PRO A 28 -3.92 -32.81 2.57
N TRP A 29 -4.45 -31.74 1.96
CA TRP A 29 -3.72 -30.56 1.52
C TRP A 29 -3.28 -29.61 2.65
N LEU A 30 -3.61 -29.91 3.91
CA LEU A 30 -3.24 -29.13 5.10
C LEU A 30 -1.94 -29.59 5.78
N GLY A 31 -1.25 -30.59 5.22
CA GLY A 31 -0.05 -31.22 5.79
C GLY A 31 1.29 -30.79 5.18
N HIS A 32 1.58 -29.49 5.04
CA HIS A 32 2.93 -29.00 4.73
C HIS A 32 3.22 -27.64 5.39
N ASP A 33 4.49 -27.36 5.67
CA ASP A 33 4.93 -26.27 6.56
C ASP A 33 4.40 -24.88 6.17
N GLU A 34 3.47 -24.34 6.96
CA GLU A 34 3.20 -22.91 6.98
C GLU A 34 4.45 -22.16 7.45
N LYS A 35 5.11 -21.45 6.52
CA LYS A 35 5.96 -20.32 6.89
C LYS A 35 5.08 -19.24 7.49
N ARG A 36 4.84 -19.32 8.80
CA ARG A 36 4.22 -18.24 9.58
C ARG A 36 4.90 -16.92 9.23
N SER A 37 4.09 -15.89 8.97
CA SER A 37 4.55 -14.50 8.90
C SER A 37 5.32 -14.11 10.18
N GLY A 38 6.07 -13.00 10.12
CA GLY A 38 7.14 -12.63 11.06
C GLY A 38 6.69 -12.25 12.48
N GLY A 39 5.88 -13.08 13.13
CA GLY A 39 5.03 -12.76 14.26
C GLY A 39 3.58 -13.00 13.84
N GLY A 40 2.93 -14.01 14.41
CA GLY A 40 1.56 -14.41 14.03
C GLY A 40 0.50 -13.51 14.64
N GLY A 41 0.42 -12.27 14.15
CA GLY A 41 -0.51 -11.23 14.61
C GLY A 41 -0.25 -9.91 13.89
N PHE A 42 -1.12 -8.93 14.10
CA PHE A 42 -1.09 -7.64 13.39
C PHE A 42 0.23 -6.89 13.57
N VAL A 43 0.53 -6.04 12.59
CA VAL A 43 1.67 -5.11 12.61
C VAL A 43 1.18 -3.76 13.13
N GLY A 44 1.77 -3.31 14.24
CA GLY A 44 1.55 -1.99 14.82
C GLY A 44 2.68 -1.01 14.48
N VAL A 45 2.62 0.16 15.12
CA VAL A 45 3.63 1.24 14.99
C VAL A 45 4.22 1.58 16.36
N ASP A 46 5.54 1.74 16.42
CA ASP A 46 6.30 2.22 17.59
C ASP A 46 7.16 3.42 17.16
N GLY A 47 6.55 4.60 17.22
CA GLY A 47 7.11 5.84 16.65
C GLY A 47 7.29 5.73 15.14
N MET A 48 8.54 5.81 14.67
CA MET A 48 8.86 5.80 13.23
C MET A 48 9.09 4.39 12.66
N GLN A 49 8.75 3.33 13.40
CA GLN A 49 9.06 1.95 13.06
C GLN A 49 7.80 1.07 13.12
N PHE A 50 7.64 0.13 12.19
CA PHE A 50 6.63 -0.92 12.33
C PHE A 50 7.08 -1.99 13.33
N VAL A 51 6.16 -2.58 14.08
CA VAL A 51 6.43 -3.64 15.06
C VAL A 51 5.39 -4.76 15.01
N ALA A 52 5.84 -6.01 15.10
CA ALA A 52 4.94 -7.16 15.31
C ALA A 52 4.51 -7.26 16.78
N ASN A 53 3.51 -8.11 17.08
CA ASN A 53 3.04 -8.35 18.45
C ASN A 53 4.11 -8.81 19.46
N ASP A 54 5.22 -9.44 19.03
CA ASP A 54 6.37 -9.76 19.90
C ASP A 54 7.32 -8.56 20.13
N ARG A 55 6.90 -7.37 19.67
CA ARG A 55 7.60 -6.09 19.58
C ARG A 55 8.83 -6.08 18.66
N THR A 56 9.09 -7.12 17.87
CA THR A 56 10.18 -7.08 16.87
C THR A 56 9.87 -6.04 15.81
N THR A 57 10.86 -5.19 15.49
CA THR A 57 10.76 -4.26 14.36
C THR A 57 10.54 -4.99 13.04
N VAL A 58 9.70 -4.45 12.15
CA VAL A 58 9.35 -5.03 10.85
C VAL A 58 9.75 -4.09 9.72
N TYR A 59 10.87 -4.37 9.06
CA TYR A 59 11.20 -3.73 7.77
C TYR A 59 10.53 -4.47 6.60
N LEU A 60 10.12 -3.71 5.58
CA LEU A 60 9.33 -4.23 4.44
C LEU A 60 10.10 -4.13 3.12
N SER A 61 10.23 -5.25 2.43
CA SER A 61 10.81 -5.37 1.09
C SER A 61 9.72 -5.98 0.20
N GLY A 62 9.13 -5.20 -0.70
CA GLY A 62 7.89 -5.56 -1.36
C GLY A 62 7.86 -5.37 -2.87
N PHE A 63 6.68 -5.63 -3.43
CA PHE A 63 6.36 -5.47 -4.85
C PHE A 63 4.90 -5.04 -5.04
N ASN A 64 4.63 -4.37 -6.15
CA ASN A 64 3.27 -4.16 -6.65
C ASN A 64 2.89 -5.29 -7.61
N ALA A 65 1.64 -5.74 -7.52
CA ALA A 65 1.03 -6.68 -8.44
C ALA A 65 -0.50 -6.48 -8.42
N TYR A 66 -0.97 -5.43 -9.07
CA TYR A 66 -2.41 -5.08 -9.11
C TYR A 66 -3.30 -6.21 -9.65
N TRP A 67 -2.74 -6.99 -10.57
CA TRP A 67 -3.40 -8.07 -11.32
C TRP A 67 -3.78 -9.30 -10.48
N LEU A 68 -3.33 -9.42 -9.22
CA LEU A 68 -3.46 -10.63 -8.41
C LEU A 68 -4.93 -11.08 -8.25
N MET A 69 -5.85 -10.16 -7.92
CA MET A 69 -7.28 -10.46 -7.78
C MET A 69 -7.89 -10.92 -9.11
N THR A 70 -7.72 -10.13 -10.17
CA THR A 70 -8.27 -10.37 -11.52
C THR A 70 -7.71 -11.64 -12.19
N THR A 71 -6.56 -12.12 -11.71
CA THR A 71 -5.94 -13.39 -12.15
C THR A 71 -6.31 -14.56 -11.23
N ALA A 72 -6.66 -14.31 -9.96
CA ALA A 72 -7.14 -15.34 -9.04
C ALA A 72 -8.64 -15.65 -9.19
N SER A 73 -9.42 -14.78 -9.82
CA SER A 73 -10.86 -14.99 -10.05
C SER A 73 -11.13 -16.17 -10.98
N ASP A 74 -10.37 -16.30 -12.07
CA ASP A 74 -10.29 -17.51 -12.90
C ASP A 74 -9.51 -18.62 -12.18
N PRO A 75 -10.14 -19.76 -11.82
CA PRO A 75 -9.45 -20.87 -11.17
C PRO A 75 -8.29 -21.46 -12.00
N ALA A 76 -8.32 -21.35 -13.33
CA ALA A 76 -7.25 -21.84 -14.20
C ALA A 76 -5.98 -20.98 -14.12
N GLN A 77 -6.10 -19.68 -13.83
CA GLN A 77 -4.97 -18.75 -13.78
C GLN A 77 -4.34 -18.61 -12.38
N ARG A 78 -4.98 -19.15 -11.32
CA ARG A 78 -4.47 -19.18 -9.93
C ARG A 78 -3.05 -19.71 -9.78
N ALA A 79 -2.58 -20.55 -10.70
CA ALA A 79 -1.19 -21.02 -10.75
C ALA A 79 -0.17 -19.88 -10.86
N LYS A 80 -0.48 -18.79 -11.60
CA LYS A 80 0.38 -17.60 -11.73
C LYS A 80 0.48 -16.83 -10.41
N VAL A 81 -0.65 -16.65 -9.71
CA VAL A 81 -0.71 -16.00 -8.39
C VAL A 81 0.11 -16.79 -7.36
N LEU A 82 -0.03 -18.12 -7.34
CA LEU A 82 0.79 -19.00 -6.49
C LEU A 82 2.29 -18.91 -6.84
N ALA A 83 2.63 -18.90 -8.13
CA ALA A 83 4.01 -18.84 -8.58
C ALA A 83 4.68 -17.50 -8.22
N ALA A 84 3.99 -16.36 -8.38
CA ALA A 84 4.48 -15.04 -7.97
C ALA A 84 4.75 -14.97 -6.45
N PHE A 85 3.82 -15.41 -5.59
CA PHE A 85 4.06 -15.45 -4.14
C PHE A 85 5.22 -16.38 -3.75
N ARG A 86 5.35 -17.54 -4.40
CA ARG A 86 6.49 -18.46 -4.21
C ARG A 86 7.82 -17.79 -4.58
N GLN A 87 7.86 -17.07 -5.70
CA GLN A 87 9.06 -16.37 -6.15
C GLN A 87 9.43 -15.18 -5.26
N ALA A 88 8.44 -14.38 -4.85
CA ALA A 88 8.63 -13.27 -3.93
C ALA A 88 9.24 -13.75 -2.59
N SER A 89 8.62 -14.75 -1.96
CA SER A 89 9.12 -15.36 -0.71
C SER A 89 10.52 -15.99 -0.86
N ALA A 90 10.85 -16.54 -2.04
CA ALA A 90 12.19 -17.06 -2.34
C ALA A 90 13.27 -15.97 -2.47
N HIS A 91 12.89 -14.75 -2.88
CA HIS A 91 13.76 -13.57 -2.92
C HIS A 91 13.71 -12.74 -1.62
N GLY A 92 12.97 -13.22 -0.61
CA GLY A 92 12.84 -12.56 0.69
C GLY A 92 11.92 -11.33 0.70
N LEU A 93 11.12 -11.13 -0.36
CA LEU A 93 10.06 -10.13 -0.36
C LEU A 93 8.96 -10.56 0.62
N ASN A 94 8.49 -9.63 1.44
CA ASN A 94 7.53 -9.85 2.53
C ASN A 94 6.32 -8.91 2.49
N LEU A 95 6.17 -8.08 1.46
CA LEU A 95 5.01 -7.22 1.21
C LEU A 95 4.57 -7.34 -0.26
N ALA A 96 3.26 -7.42 -0.49
CA ALA A 96 2.66 -7.22 -1.81
C ALA A 96 1.59 -6.12 -1.71
N ARG A 97 1.67 -5.11 -2.57
CA ARG A 97 0.64 -4.09 -2.75
C ARG A 97 -0.23 -4.45 -3.96
N THR A 98 -1.55 -4.43 -3.79
CA THR A 98 -2.50 -4.90 -4.80
C THR A 98 -3.89 -4.28 -4.60
N TRP A 99 -4.73 -4.38 -5.64
CA TRP A 99 -6.06 -3.78 -5.66
C TRP A 99 -7.08 -4.69 -4.95
N ALA A 100 -7.83 -4.10 -4.02
CA ALA A 100 -9.07 -4.66 -3.50
C ALA A 100 -10.31 -4.03 -4.17
N PHE A 101 -10.13 -3.38 -5.32
CA PHE A 101 -11.16 -2.77 -6.15
C PHE A 101 -11.07 -3.25 -7.60
N SER A 102 -12.19 -3.17 -8.30
CA SER A 102 -12.31 -3.16 -9.76
C SER A 102 -13.74 -2.70 -10.04
N ASP A 103 -13.89 -1.44 -10.41
CA ASP A 103 -15.18 -0.75 -10.42
C ASP A 103 -15.69 -0.65 -11.87
N GLY A 104 -16.81 -1.34 -12.15
CA GLY A 104 -17.36 -1.44 -13.51
C GLY A 104 -16.50 -2.25 -14.50
N GLY A 105 -16.68 -1.97 -15.79
CA GLY A 105 -15.96 -2.62 -16.89
C GLY A 105 -16.29 -4.10 -17.10
N ASP A 106 -15.45 -4.80 -17.87
CA ASP A 106 -15.65 -6.21 -18.27
C ASP A 106 -15.38 -7.22 -17.14
N LYS A 107 -14.63 -6.82 -16.11
CA LYS A 107 -14.19 -7.68 -15.00
C LYS A 107 -14.28 -6.95 -13.66
N PRO A 108 -15.48 -6.55 -13.24
CA PRO A 108 -15.68 -5.87 -11.97
C PRO A 108 -15.40 -6.80 -10.79
N LEU A 109 -14.94 -6.21 -9.69
CA LEU A 109 -15.26 -6.68 -8.34
C LEU A 109 -16.60 -6.09 -7.91
N GLN A 110 -16.83 -4.81 -8.21
CA GLN A 110 -18.06 -4.07 -7.95
C GLN A 110 -18.63 -3.58 -9.29
N SER A 111 -19.76 -4.12 -9.72
CA SER A 111 -20.35 -3.82 -11.04
C SER A 111 -21.21 -2.56 -11.04
N SER A 112 -21.86 -2.28 -9.91
CA SER A 112 -22.55 -1.04 -9.57
C SER A 112 -22.49 -0.84 -8.05
N PRO A 113 -22.87 0.33 -7.48
CA PRO A 113 -22.66 0.61 -6.06
C PRO A 113 -23.25 -0.45 -5.13
N GLY A 114 -22.40 -1.15 -4.39
CA GLY A 114 -22.80 -2.23 -3.47
C GLY A 114 -23.14 -3.58 -4.11
N VAL A 115 -22.99 -3.75 -5.43
CA VAL A 115 -23.23 -5.01 -6.15
C VAL A 115 -21.89 -5.64 -6.56
N TYR A 116 -21.63 -6.87 -6.11
CA TYR A 116 -20.31 -7.50 -6.21
C TYR A 116 -20.30 -8.79 -7.05
N ASP A 117 -19.23 -9.00 -7.81
CA ASP A 117 -18.94 -10.28 -8.43
C ASP A 117 -18.25 -11.23 -7.43
N GLU A 118 -18.94 -12.29 -7.06
CA GLU A 118 -18.48 -13.26 -6.06
C GLU A 118 -17.33 -14.16 -6.56
N ALA A 119 -17.10 -14.27 -7.88
CA ALA A 119 -15.93 -14.98 -8.40
C ALA A 119 -14.66 -14.10 -8.33
N MET A 120 -14.80 -12.80 -8.58
CA MET A 120 -13.77 -11.79 -8.36
C MET A 120 -13.40 -11.67 -6.88
N PHE A 121 -14.40 -11.63 -5.99
CA PHE A 121 -14.17 -11.55 -4.55
C PHE A 121 -13.48 -12.84 -4.02
N LYS A 122 -13.86 -14.01 -4.52
CA LYS A 122 -13.13 -15.28 -4.29
C LYS A 122 -11.71 -15.28 -4.87
N GLY A 123 -11.44 -14.46 -5.89
CA GLY A 123 -10.09 -14.17 -6.36
C GLY A 123 -9.26 -13.51 -5.26
N LEU A 124 -9.77 -12.42 -4.68
CA LEU A 124 -9.11 -11.73 -3.57
C LEU A 124 -8.99 -12.63 -2.31
N ASP A 125 -10.01 -13.44 -2.00
CA ASP A 125 -9.94 -14.40 -0.89
C ASP A 125 -8.75 -15.37 -1.07
N PHE A 126 -8.53 -15.85 -2.30
CA PHE A 126 -7.42 -16.73 -2.65
C PHE A 126 -6.06 -16.01 -2.56
N VAL A 127 -5.99 -14.74 -2.94
CA VAL A 127 -4.77 -13.91 -2.82
C VAL A 127 -4.36 -13.76 -1.34
N VAL A 128 -5.30 -13.43 -0.45
CA VAL A 128 -5.06 -13.38 1.01
C VAL A 128 -4.58 -14.75 1.52
N ALA A 129 -5.24 -15.84 1.12
CA ALA A 129 -4.86 -17.18 1.54
C ALA A 129 -3.46 -17.62 1.03
N GLN A 130 -3.02 -17.19 -0.15
CA GLN A 130 -1.67 -17.48 -0.64
C GLN A 130 -0.60 -16.57 -0.02
N ALA A 131 -0.87 -15.28 0.17
CA ALA A 131 0.05 -14.36 0.84
C ALA A 131 0.43 -14.89 2.24
N ARG A 132 -0.58 -15.31 3.01
CA ARG A 132 -0.46 -15.95 4.32
C ARG A 132 0.49 -17.14 4.32
N ARG A 133 0.28 -18.09 3.39
CA ARG A 133 1.08 -19.32 3.25
C ARG A 133 2.54 -19.07 2.90
N HIS A 134 2.85 -17.95 2.24
CA HIS A 134 4.20 -17.61 1.79
C HIS A 134 4.95 -16.65 2.74
N GLY A 135 4.29 -16.20 3.81
CA GLY A 135 4.83 -15.23 4.77
C GLY A 135 4.89 -13.79 4.22
N VAL A 136 4.00 -13.44 3.30
CA VAL A 136 3.90 -12.13 2.64
C VAL A 136 2.71 -11.37 3.19
N TYR A 137 2.92 -10.12 3.59
CA TYR A 137 1.87 -9.19 4.01
C TYR A 137 1.18 -8.54 2.81
N LEU A 138 -0.08 -8.11 2.98
CA LEU A 138 -0.84 -7.38 1.96
C LEU A 138 -1.08 -5.92 2.34
N LEU A 139 -0.76 -5.02 1.42
CA LEU A 139 -1.24 -3.64 1.40
C LEU A 139 -2.39 -3.58 0.38
N LEU A 140 -3.61 -3.42 0.87
CA LEU A 140 -4.83 -3.49 0.06
C LEU A 140 -5.38 -2.09 -0.20
N CYS A 141 -5.29 -1.65 -1.45
CA CYS A 141 -5.85 -0.38 -1.89
C CYS A 141 -7.35 -0.52 -2.22
N LEU A 142 -8.14 0.48 -1.83
CA LEU A 142 -9.61 0.43 -1.80
C LEU A 142 -10.31 1.19 -2.94
N THR A 143 -9.61 2.02 -3.72
CA THR A 143 -10.08 2.57 -5.01
C THR A 143 -8.91 3.23 -5.78
N ASN A 144 -9.15 3.72 -7.00
CA ASN A 144 -8.16 4.39 -7.84
C ASN A 144 -8.48 5.88 -8.07
N ASN A 145 -7.47 6.73 -8.19
CA ASN A 145 -7.61 8.07 -8.76
C ASN A 145 -7.77 8.06 -10.28
N PHE A 146 -7.14 7.10 -10.96
CA PHE A 146 -7.20 6.97 -12.42
C PHE A 146 -8.38 6.10 -12.89
N HIS A 147 -8.64 6.14 -14.19
CA HIS A 147 -9.75 5.44 -14.83
C HIS A 147 -9.51 3.92 -14.97
N ASP A 148 -8.26 3.46 -14.83
CA ASP A 148 -7.93 2.03 -14.84
C ASP A 148 -8.62 1.32 -13.68
N PHE A 149 -9.39 0.26 -13.99
CA PHE A 149 -10.28 -0.42 -13.05
C PHE A 149 -11.33 0.51 -12.41
N GLY A 150 -11.75 1.55 -13.15
CA GLY A 150 -12.88 2.45 -12.83
C GLY A 150 -12.48 3.68 -12.01
N GLY A 151 -12.13 3.46 -10.74
CA GLY A 151 -11.71 4.52 -9.82
C GLY A 151 -12.73 5.63 -9.59
N LYS A 152 -12.26 6.79 -9.10
CA LYS A 152 -13.09 7.94 -8.70
C LYS A 152 -14.10 8.37 -9.78
N ARG A 153 -13.69 8.30 -11.06
CA ARG A 153 -14.54 8.58 -12.22
C ARG A 153 -15.76 7.66 -12.30
N GLN A 154 -15.58 6.35 -12.13
CA GLN A 154 -16.68 5.40 -12.19
C GLN A 154 -17.68 5.60 -11.04
N TYR A 155 -17.18 5.97 -9.86
CA TYR A 155 -18.00 6.34 -8.71
C TYR A 155 -18.83 7.62 -8.94
N VAL A 156 -18.23 8.66 -9.53
CA VAL A 156 -18.96 9.88 -9.95
C VAL A 156 -19.98 9.56 -11.05
N GLN A 157 -19.63 8.71 -12.01
CA GLN A 157 -20.55 8.31 -13.08
C GLN A 157 -21.75 7.52 -12.53
N TRP A 158 -21.54 6.59 -11.60
CA TRP A 158 -22.64 5.88 -10.92
C TRP A 158 -23.57 6.81 -10.13
N ALA A 159 -23.09 7.96 -9.66
CA ALA A 159 -23.96 8.96 -9.03
C ALA A 159 -24.83 9.68 -10.09
N ARG A 160 -24.22 10.10 -11.22
CA ARG A 160 -24.95 10.69 -12.35
C ARG A 160 -26.00 9.76 -12.96
N ASP A 161 -25.63 8.50 -13.17
CA ASP A 161 -26.51 7.47 -13.73
C ASP A 161 -27.69 7.12 -12.80
N ALA A 162 -27.67 7.63 -11.56
CA ALA A 162 -28.70 7.47 -10.54
C ALA A 162 -29.44 8.78 -10.20
N ALA A 163 -29.14 9.89 -10.88
CA ALA A 163 -29.94 11.11 -10.83
C ALA A 163 -31.13 10.99 -11.78
N ASP A 164 -32.34 11.28 -11.29
CA ASP A 164 -33.43 11.69 -12.16
C ASP A 164 -33.22 13.18 -12.54
N ASP A 165 -33.75 13.63 -13.69
CA ASP A 165 -33.56 14.99 -14.23
C ASP A 165 -34.04 16.15 -13.30
N ASP A 166 -34.75 15.83 -12.21
CA ASP A 166 -35.35 16.78 -11.24
C ASP A 166 -34.66 16.79 -9.85
N ASP A 167 -33.57 16.04 -9.61
CA ASP A 167 -32.93 15.95 -8.27
C ASP A 167 -31.87 17.03 -8.00
N ASP A 168 -32.35 18.21 -7.53
CA ASP A 168 -31.54 19.38 -7.14
C ASP A 168 -30.47 19.10 -6.05
N ASP A 169 -30.59 18.03 -5.25
CA ASP A 169 -29.61 17.68 -4.21
C ASP A 169 -28.36 16.98 -4.79
N LEU A 170 -28.42 16.43 -6.02
CA LEU A 170 -27.27 15.75 -6.63
C LEU A 170 -26.32 16.70 -7.37
N VAL A 171 -25.63 17.55 -6.61
CA VAL A 171 -24.58 18.45 -7.12
C VAL A 171 -23.34 17.64 -7.58
N ILE A 172 -23.40 17.12 -8.81
CA ILE A 172 -22.25 16.64 -9.58
C ILE A 172 -22.00 17.60 -10.74
N THR A 173 -20.78 18.12 -10.85
CA THR A 173 -20.43 19.07 -11.90
C THR A 173 -20.31 18.37 -13.26
N THR A 174 -20.61 19.10 -14.34
CA THR A 174 -20.41 18.65 -15.74
C THR A 174 -19.08 19.13 -16.33
N ALA A 175 -18.18 19.63 -15.50
CA ALA A 175 -16.92 20.25 -15.89
C ALA A 175 -15.78 19.24 -16.07
N ALA A 176 -14.63 19.69 -16.60
CA ALA A 176 -13.45 18.85 -16.82
C ALA A 176 -12.83 18.29 -15.52
N ALA A 177 -13.11 18.88 -14.36
CA ALA A 177 -12.67 18.40 -13.05
C ALA A 177 -13.74 17.55 -12.32
N ALA A 178 -14.80 17.12 -13.00
CA ALA A 178 -15.90 16.37 -12.42
C ALA A 178 -15.51 15.13 -11.62
N ASP A 179 -14.44 14.45 -12.01
CA ASP A 179 -13.98 13.23 -11.34
C ASP A 179 -13.53 13.51 -9.88
N ASP A 180 -13.29 14.77 -9.52
CA ASP A 180 -12.98 15.21 -8.15
C ASP A 180 -14.23 15.42 -7.28
N ASP A 181 -15.44 15.46 -7.85
CA ASP A 181 -16.68 15.47 -7.05
C ASP A 181 -16.79 14.22 -6.15
N PHE A 182 -16.01 13.18 -6.45
CA PHE A 182 -15.74 12.04 -5.56
C PHE A 182 -15.33 12.43 -4.13
N PHE A 183 -14.49 13.46 -3.98
CA PHE A 183 -13.98 13.88 -2.68
C PHE A 183 -15.01 14.69 -1.87
N ASN A 184 -16.00 15.28 -2.54
CA ASN A 184 -16.95 16.22 -1.93
C ASN A 184 -18.38 15.64 -1.79
N SER A 185 -18.90 14.98 -2.83
CA SER A 185 -20.29 14.50 -2.91
C SER A 185 -20.62 13.48 -1.82
N THR A 186 -21.66 13.77 -1.04
CA THR A 186 -22.16 12.88 0.03
C THR A 186 -22.60 11.52 -0.51
N VAL A 187 -23.20 11.48 -1.71
CA VAL A 187 -23.64 10.22 -2.35
C VAL A 187 -22.43 9.38 -2.75
N VAL A 188 -21.44 9.96 -3.42
CA VAL A 188 -20.22 9.25 -3.84
C VAL A 188 -19.40 8.76 -2.64
N LYS A 189 -19.24 9.61 -1.61
CA LYS A 189 -18.65 9.22 -0.33
C LYS A 189 -19.42 8.10 0.36
N GLY A 190 -20.75 8.07 0.24
CA GLY A 190 -21.61 6.97 0.68
C GLY A 190 -21.31 5.66 -0.06
N TYR A 191 -21.17 5.68 -1.38
CA TYR A 191 -20.78 4.52 -2.18
C TYR A 191 -19.40 3.99 -1.78
N TYR A 192 -18.40 4.86 -1.64
CA TYR A 192 -17.05 4.48 -1.18
C TYR A 192 -17.09 3.86 0.23
N LYS A 193 -17.84 4.46 1.17
CA LYS A 193 -18.03 3.93 2.53
C LYS A 193 -18.70 2.55 2.55
N ASN A 194 -19.62 2.28 1.64
CA ASN A 194 -20.22 0.96 1.46
C ASN A 194 -19.21 -0.06 0.91
N HIS A 195 -18.33 0.36 -0.01
CA HIS A 195 -17.24 -0.48 -0.51
C HIS A 195 -16.23 -0.84 0.58
N VAL A 196 -15.69 0.16 1.30
CA VAL A 196 -14.81 -0.03 2.46
C VAL A 196 -15.40 -1.04 3.43
N LYS A 197 -16.67 -0.86 3.83
CA LYS A 197 -17.34 -1.75 4.76
C LYS A 197 -17.43 -3.19 4.24
N THR A 198 -17.74 -3.36 2.95
CA THR A 198 -17.89 -4.68 2.34
C THR A 198 -16.56 -5.43 2.23
N VAL A 199 -15.49 -4.73 1.85
CA VAL A 199 -14.13 -5.32 1.78
C VAL A 199 -13.60 -5.67 3.18
N LEU A 200 -13.66 -4.74 4.14
CA LEU A 200 -13.16 -4.97 5.49
C LEU A 200 -13.89 -6.12 6.21
N THR A 201 -15.21 -6.24 6.02
CA THR A 201 -16.03 -7.27 6.69
C THR A 201 -16.18 -8.58 5.91
N ARG A 202 -15.53 -8.72 4.74
CA ARG A 202 -15.49 -9.96 3.94
C ARG A 202 -14.96 -11.12 4.78
N VAL A 203 -15.76 -12.17 4.96
CA VAL A 203 -15.29 -13.47 5.47
C VAL A 203 -14.64 -14.23 4.32
N ASN A 204 -13.34 -14.47 4.43
CA ASN A 204 -12.54 -15.13 3.41
C ASN A 204 -12.99 -16.58 3.20
N THR A 205 -13.38 -16.95 1.97
CA THR A 205 -13.91 -18.29 1.68
C THR A 205 -12.89 -19.43 1.71
N PHE A 206 -11.59 -19.15 1.83
CA PHE A 206 -10.51 -20.14 1.97
C PHE A 206 -9.95 -20.25 3.39
N THR A 207 -9.93 -19.16 4.18
CA THR A 207 -9.40 -19.16 5.56
C THR A 207 -10.49 -19.17 6.64
N GLY A 208 -11.72 -18.75 6.31
CA GLY A 208 -12.82 -18.59 7.28
C GLY A 208 -12.69 -17.37 8.19
N VAL A 209 -11.69 -16.50 7.97
CA VAL A 209 -11.41 -15.31 8.78
C VAL A 209 -11.97 -14.07 8.07
N ALA A 210 -12.53 -13.12 8.82
CA ALA A 210 -12.90 -11.81 8.26
C ALA A 210 -11.63 -11.02 7.91
N TYR A 211 -11.63 -10.25 6.81
CA TYR A 211 -10.44 -9.53 6.35
C TYR A 211 -9.89 -8.59 7.45
N LYS A 212 -10.76 -7.83 8.12
CA LYS A 212 -10.41 -7.01 9.29
C LYS A 212 -9.79 -7.76 10.48
N ASP A 213 -9.84 -9.09 10.49
CA ASP A 213 -9.34 -9.96 11.56
C ASP A 213 -8.22 -10.92 11.08
N ASP A 214 -7.77 -10.85 9.81
CA ASP A 214 -6.67 -11.68 9.28
C ASP A 214 -5.34 -10.88 9.18
N PRO A 215 -4.36 -11.12 10.09
CA PRO A 215 -3.09 -10.38 10.15
C PRO A 215 -2.11 -10.69 8.99
N THR A 216 -2.59 -11.33 7.94
CA THR A 216 -1.94 -11.34 6.62
C THR A 216 -2.06 -9.98 5.94
N ILE A 217 -3.15 -9.26 6.18
CA ILE A 217 -3.28 -7.86 5.78
C ILE A 217 -2.40 -7.04 6.75
N PHE A 218 -1.68 -6.06 6.20
CA PHE A 218 -0.79 -5.18 6.94
C PHE A 218 -1.42 -3.80 7.10
N ALA A 219 -1.96 -3.25 6.02
CA ALA A 219 -2.66 -1.98 6.04
C ALA A 219 -3.69 -1.87 4.92
N TRP A 220 -4.67 -1.00 5.16
CA TRP A 220 -5.60 -0.49 4.16
C TRP A 220 -5.03 0.78 3.52
N GLU A 221 -5.17 0.93 2.21
CA GLU A 221 -4.81 2.15 1.49
C GLU A 221 -6.08 2.78 0.92
N LEU A 222 -6.33 4.05 1.25
CA LEU A 222 -7.61 4.70 0.94
C LEU A 222 -7.87 4.82 -0.56
N MET A 223 -6.89 5.32 -1.32
CA MET A 223 -6.96 5.49 -2.78
C MET A 223 -5.54 5.39 -3.38
N ASN A 224 -5.41 4.80 -4.56
CA ASN A 224 -4.18 4.85 -5.35
C ASN A 224 -3.99 6.24 -5.98
N GLU A 225 -2.89 6.92 -5.65
CA GLU A 225 -2.46 8.22 -6.21
C GLU A 225 -3.56 9.32 -6.25
N PRO A 226 -4.23 9.65 -5.13
CA PRO A 226 -5.25 10.71 -5.10
C PRO A 226 -4.67 12.04 -5.56
N ARG A 227 -5.30 12.65 -6.56
CA ARG A 227 -5.04 14.01 -7.05
C ARG A 227 -6.35 14.76 -7.18
N CYS A 228 -6.30 16.08 -7.00
CA CYS A 228 -7.46 16.96 -7.19
C CYS A 228 -7.05 18.21 -7.98
N ASP A 229 -7.57 18.32 -9.20
CA ASP A 229 -7.35 19.48 -10.07
C ASP A 229 -8.43 20.57 -9.82
N ALA A 230 -9.59 20.19 -9.26
CA ALA A 230 -10.64 21.11 -8.80
C ALA A 230 -10.18 22.00 -7.64
N ASP A 231 -9.35 21.47 -6.72
CA ASP A 231 -8.75 22.21 -5.61
C ASP A 231 -7.22 21.98 -5.53
N PRO A 232 -6.42 22.80 -6.23
CA PRO A 232 -4.96 22.76 -6.15
C PRO A 232 -4.38 23.14 -4.78
N THR A 233 -5.18 23.56 -3.79
CA THR A 233 -4.71 23.75 -2.40
C THR A 233 -4.68 22.43 -1.61
N GLY A 234 -5.42 21.42 -2.07
CA GLY A 234 -5.52 20.10 -1.45
C GLY A 234 -6.37 20.05 -0.17
N ALA A 235 -7.17 21.08 0.10
CA ALA A 235 -8.13 21.08 1.21
C ALA A 235 -9.29 20.09 0.97
N MET A 236 -9.69 19.86 -0.29
CA MET A 236 -10.73 18.89 -0.64
C MET A 236 -10.29 17.44 -0.33
N VAL A 237 -9.06 17.06 -0.70
CA VAL A 237 -8.51 15.74 -0.35
C VAL A 237 -8.22 15.64 1.16
N GLN A 238 -7.77 16.72 1.80
CA GLN A 238 -7.62 16.78 3.26
C GLN A 238 -8.93 16.41 3.98
N ALA A 239 -10.03 17.11 3.64
CA ALA A 239 -11.33 16.88 4.26
C ALA A 239 -11.87 15.48 3.99
N TRP A 240 -11.63 14.92 2.79
CA TRP A 240 -12.00 13.54 2.47
C TRP A 240 -11.20 12.53 3.31
N VAL A 241 -9.89 12.70 3.48
CA VAL A 241 -9.07 11.80 4.31
C VAL A 241 -9.45 11.90 5.80
N GLU A 242 -9.72 13.10 6.30
CA GLU A 242 -10.24 13.34 7.65
C GLU A 242 -11.62 12.72 7.90
N GLU A 243 -12.42 12.50 6.84
CA GLU A 243 -13.69 11.76 6.91
C GLU A 243 -13.49 10.23 6.79
N MET A 244 -12.59 9.78 5.90
CA MET A 244 -12.44 8.35 5.55
C MET A 244 -11.51 7.56 6.46
N ALA A 245 -10.37 8.11 6.89
CA ALA A 245 -9.45 7.37 7.77
C ALA A 245 -10.12 7.00 9.12
N PRO A 246 -10.87 7.90 9.80
CA PRO A 246 -11.67 7.52 10.97
C PRO A 246 -12.79 6.53 10.65
N TYR A 247 -13.40 6.58 9.46
CA TYR A 247 -14.44 5.64 9.07
C TYR A 247 -13.89 4.22 8.91
N VAL A 248 -12.75 4.04 8.22
CA VAL A 248 -12.03 2.75 8.13
C VAL A 248 -11.73 2.24 9.54
N LYS A 249 -11.14 3.08 10.40
CA LYS A 249 -10.81 2.75 11.80
C LYS A 249 -12.01 2.41 12.68
N SER A 250 -13.21 2.91 12.35
CA SER A 250 -14.45 2.57 13.07
C SER A 250 -14.95 1.15 12.79
N ILE A 251 -14.55 0.57 11.65
CA ILE A 251 -14.88 -0.80 11.23
C ILE A 251 -13.75 -1.77 11.62
N ASP A 252 -12.50 -1.33 11.49
CA ASP A 252 -11.29 -2.10 11.73
C ASP A 252 -10.27 -1.30 12.55
N SER A 253 -10.15 -1.66 13.84
CA SER A 253 -9.16 -1.11 14.77
C SER A 253 -7.90 -1.97 14.89
N ASN A 254 -7.74 -3.02 14.07
CA ASN A 254 -6.61 -3.94 14.10
C ASN A 254 -5.52 -3.54 13.10
N HIS A 255 -5.91 -3.16 11.88
CA HIS A 255 -4.99 -2.84 10.79
C HIS A 255 -4.54 -1.39 10.77
N LEU A 256 -3.39 -1.16 10.14
CA LEU A 256 -2.92 0.19 9.82
C LEU A 256 -3.70 0.76 8.62
N VAL A 257 -3.69 2.08 8.47
CA VAL A 257 -4.29 2.81 7.35
C VAL A 257 -3.29 3.81 6.79
N THR A 258 -3.17 3.85 5.47
CA THR A 258 -2.46 4.87 4.71
C THR A 258 -3.39 5.55 3.71
N VAL A 259 -3.03 6.75 3.27
CA VAL A 259 -3.78 7.49 2.25
C VAL A 259 -3.53 6.94 0.85
N GLY A 260 -2.28 6.55 0.55
CA GLY A 260 -1.83 6.18 -0.80
C GLY A 260 -1.29 7.35 -1.63
N LEU A 261 -0.79 8.41 -0.97
CA LEU A 261 -0.20 9.56 -1.65
C LEU A 261 1.08 9.20 -2.41
N GLU A 262 1.26 9.82 -3.58
CA GLU A 262 2.54 9.88 -4.30
C GLU A 262 3.62 10.67 -3.55
N GLY A 263 3.24 11.57 -2.65
CA GLY A 263 4.16 12.43 -1.89
C GLY A 263 4.19 13.90 -2.30
N PHE A 264 3.30 14.37 -3.18
CA PHE A 264 3.33 15.78 -3.58
C PHE A 264 3.04 16.73 -2.41
N TYR A 265 3.90 17.75 -2.29
CA TYR A 265 3.72 18.82 -1.31
C TYR A 265 2.74 19.87 -1.81
N GLY A 266 1.88 20.36 -0.92
CA GLY A 266 0.80 21.30 -1.24
C GLY A 266 1.04 22.72 -0.71
N LEU A 267 -0.03 23.34 -0.23
CA LEU A 267 -0.06 24.72 0.26
C LEU A 267 -0.25 24.77 1.79
N GLY A 268 0.83 24.51 2.53
CA GLY A 268 0.81 24.41 4.00
C GLY A 268 2.11 24.88 4.66
N LEU A 269 2.13 24.93 6.00
CA LEU A 269 3.22 25.50 6.80
C LEU A 269 4.55 24.72 6.71
N HIS A 270 4.49 23.46 6.28
CA HIS A 270 5.65 22.58 6.11
C HIS A 270 5.77 22.04 4.68
N GLU A 271 4.95 22.57 3.77
CA GLU A 271 4.86 22.15 2.38
C GLU A 271 5.76 23.01 1.48
N SER A 272 6.26 22.44 0.39
CA SER A 272 6.97 23.22 -0.64
C SER A 272 6.92 22.55 -2.00
N LYS A 273 6.12 23.10 -2.93
CA LYS A 273 6.11 22.64 -4.33
C LYS A 273 7.48 22.68 -5.02
N ALA A 274 8.46 23.42 -4.52
CA ALA A 274 9.82 23.39 -5.05
C ALA A 274 10.51 22.02 -4.91
N LEU A 275 9.91 21.09 -4.16
CA LEU A 275 10.29 19.68 -4.08
C LEU A 275 9.56 18.79 -5.11
N ASN A 276 8.41 19.23 -5.63
CA ASN A 276 7.58 18.48 -6.58
C ASN A 276 8.17 18.50 -8.00
N PRO A 277 7.80 17.53 -8.87
CA PRO A 277 8.02 17.65 -10.31
C PRO A 277 7.46 18.97 -10.84
N TRP A 278 8.21 19.64 -11.72
CA TRP A 278 7.87 20.92 -12.37
C TRP A 278 7.47 22.09 -11.46
N ALA A 279 7.62 21.96 -10.14
CA ALA A 279 7.17 22.91 -9.13
C ALA A 279 5.68 23.29 -9.19
N ILE A 280 4.81 22.31 -9.49
CA ILE A 280 3.35 22.44 -9.50
C ILE A 280 2.69 21.78 -8.28
N TYR A 281 1.39 22.05 -8.08
CA TYR A 281 0.54 21.37 -7.09
C TYR A 281 -0.32 20.32 -7.79
N TYR A 282 -0.78 19.32 -7.03
CA TYR A 282 -1.59 18.18 -7.51
C TYR A 282 -2.83 17.93 -6.62
N GLY A 283 -3.26 18.93 -5.83
CA GLY A 283 -4.41 18.82 -4.94
C GLY A 283 -4.19 17.97 -3.68
N THR A 284 -2.96 17.86 -3.19
CA THR A 284 -2.60 17.09 -1.98
C THR A 284 -1.56 17.83 -1.14
N ASN A 285 -1.54 17.56 0.18
CA ASN A 285 -0.58 18.13 1.14
C ASN A 285 0.16 16.99 1.85
N TYR A 286 1.44 16.74 1.53
CA TYR A 286 2.14 15.55 2.01
C TYR A 286 2.20 15.45 3.54
N ILE A 287 2.43 16.55 4.24
CA ILE A 287 2.55 16.56 5.69
C ILE A 287 1.16 16.64 6.34
N ASP A 288 0.32 17.58 5.91
CA ASP A 288 -0.94 17.81 6.60
C ASP A 288 -1.99 16.71 6.32
N THR A 289 -1.96 16.03 5.16
CA THR A 289 -2.86 14.90 4.88
C THR A 289 -2.43 13.61 5.57
N HIS A 290 -1.13 13.36 5.76
CA HIS A 290 -0.66 12.25 6.60
C HIS A 290 -0.79 12.53 8.12
N ARG A 291 -1.14 13.75 8.54
CA ARG A 291 -1.49 14.07 9.94
C ARG A 291 -2.95 13.75 10.30
N ALA A 292 -3.79 13.45 9.32
CA ALA A 292 -5.21 13.19 9.54
C ALA A 292 -5.43 12.01 10.52
N GLN A 293 -6.43 12.15 11.40
CA GLN A 293 -6.67 11.16 12.45
C GLN A 293 -6.99 9.78 11.86
N GLY A 294 -6.25 8.76 12.29
CA GLY A 294 -6.43 7.38 11.84
C GLY A 294 -5.48 6.94 10.73
N VAL A 295 -4.66 7.84 10.17
CA VAL A 295 -3.50 7.47 9.32
C VAL A 295 -2.32 7.07 10.22
N ASP A 296 -1.72 5.89 10.01
CA ASP A 296 -0.64 5.37 10.86
C ASP A 296 0.74 5.37 10.20
N LEU A 297 0.81 5.54 8.87
CA LEU A 297 2.05 5.56 8.09
C LEU A 297 1.94 6.52 6.90
N ALA A 298 3.09 6.99 6.42
CA ALA A 298 3.19 7.81 5.23
C ALA A 298 3.64 7.00 4.00
N THR A 299 3.19 7.43 2.82
CA THR A 299 3.60 6.85 1.53
C THR A 299 4.19 7.91 0.61
N ILE A 300 5.12 7.47 -0.25
CA ILE A 300 5.56 8.19 -1.45
C ILE A 300 5.71 7.24 -2.62
N HIS A 301 5.47 7.73 -3.83
CA HIS A 301 5.71 7.05 -5.10
C HIS A 301 6.91 7.71 -5.81
N LEU A 302 7.42 7.09 -6.88
CA LEU A 302 8.71 7.45 -7.47
C LEU A 302 8.85 7.04 -8.96
N TYR A 303 8.30 7.88 -9.86
CA TYR A 303 8.30 7.65 -11.32
C TYR A 303 9.05 8.74 -12.11
N PRO A 304 10.41 8.72 -12.16
CA PRO A 304 11.18 9.76 -12.82
C PRO A 304 10.94 9.85 -14.34
N ASP A 305 10.49 8.79 -14.99
CA ASP A 305 10.26 8.77 -16.45
C ASP A 305 8.93 9.42 -16.85
N LEU A 306 7.90 9.30 -16.01
CA LEU A 306 6.63 10.02 -16.15
C LEU A 306 6.79 11.47 -15.66
N TRP A 307 7.35 11.65 -14.47
CA TRP A 307 7.39 12.92 -13.78
C TRP A 307 8.43 13.90 -14.36
N LEU A 308 9.51 13.42 -14.97
CA LEU A 308 10.62 14.26 -15.45
C LEU A 308 10.95 13.98 -16.93
N TRP A 309 9.91 13.91 -17.76
CA TRP A 309 10.08 13.72 -19.20
C TRP A 309 11.04 14.74 -19.82
N GLY A 310 11.97 14.26 -20.66
CA GLY A 310 13.04 15.07 -21.25
C GLY A 310 14.25 15.35 -20.34
N ALA A 311 14.21 14.99 -19.05
CA ALA A 311 15.36 15.14 -18.15
C ALA A 311 16.43 14.05 -18.40
N THR A 312 17.70 14.39 -18.20
CA THR A 312 18.79 13.40 -18.27
C THR A 312 18.76 12.44 -17.06
N PRO A 313 19.33 11.22 -17.18
CA PRO A 313 19.44 10.28 -16.04
C PRO A 313 20.14 10.89 -14.81
N ALA A 314 21.08 11.83 -15.00
CA ALA A 314 21.73 12.54 -13.91
C ALA A 314 20.77 13.50 -13.17
N GLN A 315 19.89 14.20 -13.90
CA GLN A 315 18.85 15.05 -13.32
C GLN A 315 17.76 14.22 -12.63
N GLN A 316 17.31 13.11 -13.25
CA GLN A 316 16.40 12.16 -12.62
C GLN A 316 16.97 11.62 -11.29
N ALA A 317 18.25 11.20 -11.28
CA ALA A 317 18.91 10.72 -10.08
C ALA A 317 19.15 11.81 -9.01
N ALA A 318 19.33 13.07 -9.42
CA ALA A 318 19.43 14.20 -8.50
C ALA A 318 18.08 14.53 -7.84
N PHE A 319 17.00 14.58 -8.63
CA PHE A 319 15.64 14.72 -8.13
C PHE A 319 15.31 13.58 -7.17
N PHE A 320 15.57 12.33 -7.56
CA PHE A 320 15.34 11.14 -6.75
C PHE A 320 15.93 11.23 -5.34
N ARG A 321 17.22 11.59 -5.24
CA ARG A 321 17.92 11.71 -3.95
C ARG A 321 17.38 12.86 -3.11
N ASN A 322 16.98 13.98 -3.74
CA ASN A 322 16.33 15.07 -3.04
C ASN A 322 14.92 14.68 -2.55
N TRP A 323 14.15 13.96 -3.36
CA TRP A 323 12.81 13.47 -3.05
C TRP A 323 12.82 12.55 -1.83
N THR A 324 13.58 11.46 -1.87
CA THR A 324 13.68 10.50 -0.76
C THR A 324 14.22 11.13 0.52
N ALA A 325 15.28 11.95 0.43
CA ALA A 325 15.86 12.63 1.58
C ALA A 325 14.94 13.72 2.17
N ALA A 326 14.16 14.42 1.35
CA ALA A 326 13.18 15.40 1.83
C ALA A 326 12.06 14.73 2.61
N HIS A 327 11.44 13.69 2.03
CA HIS A 327 10.37 12.95 2.69
C HIS A 327 10.85 12.31 4.00
N ALA A 328 11.96 11.55 3.98
CA ALA A 328 12.47 10.95 5.22
C ALA A 328 12.78 11.99 6.32
N ARG A 329 13.32 13.16 5.97
CA ARG A 329 13.55 14.28 6.89
C ARG A 329 12.24 14.82 7.46
N ASP A 330 11.26 15.08 6.60
CA ASP A 330 10.06 15.83 6.97
C ASP A 330 8.99 14.92 7.60
N THR A 331 8.91 13.63 7.25
CA THR A 331 8.25 12.60 8.08
C THR A 331 8.84 12.60 9.48
N GLN A 332 10.17 12.48 9.62
CA GLN A 332 10.83 12.43 10.94
C GLN A 332 10.59 13.69 11.77
N ARG A 333 10.51 14.85 11.12
CA ARG A 333 10.34 16.14 11.79
C ARG A 333 8.89 16.45 12.17
N TYR A 334 7.93 16.16 11.28
CA TYR A 334 6.56 16.69 11.36
C TYR A 334 5.45 15.64 11.49
N LEU A 335 5.73 14.36 11.18
CA LEU A 335 4.77 13.24 11.25
C LEU A 335 5.12 12.23 12.36
N ARG A 336 6.40 11.88 12.50
CA ARG A 336 6.96 10.91 13.47
C ARG A 336 6.39 9.47 13.36
N MET A 337 5.89 9.13 12.18
CA MET A 337 5.40 7.80 11.80
C MET A 337 6.36 7.11 10.82
N PRO A 338 6.16 5.81 10.49
CA PRO A 338 6.89 5.14 9.43
C PRO A 338 6.57 5.72 8.04
N LEU A 339 7.50 5.54 7.10
CA LEU A 339 7.40 5.91 5.70
C LEU A 339 7.73 4.68 4.82
N LEU A 340 6.96 4.48 3.76
CA LEU A 340 7.21 3.51 2.70
C LEU A 340 7.30 4.20 1.33
N VAL A 341 8.19 3.71 0.46
CA VAL A 341 8.06 3.96 -0.98
C VAL A 341 7.12 2.91 -1.58
N THR A 342 5.82 3.18 -1.68
CA THR A 342 4.82 2.17 -2.10
C THR A 342 4.82 1.87 -3.58
N GLU A 343 5.34 2.77 -4.42
CA GLU A 343 5.64 2.51 -5.82
C GLU A 343 6.96 3.15 -6.24
N TYR A 344 7.79 2.41 -6.97
CA TYR A 344 8.95 2.97 -7.66
C TYR A 344 9.33 2.11 -8.86
N GLY A 345 9.65 2.75 -9.98
CA GLY A 345 9.98 2.07 -11.23
C GLY A 345 10.88 2.91 -12.15
N LYS A 346 11.56 2.23 -13.08
CA LYS A 346 12.32 2.84 -14.17
C LYS A 346 11.97 2.11 -15.47
N PHE A 347 11.52 2.84 -16.48
CA PHE A 347 10.93 2.30 -17.70
C PHE A 347 11.98 1.69 -18.65
N LEU A 348 11.63 0.56 -19.29
CA LEU A 348 12.46 -0.16 -20.23
C LEU A 348 11.92 -0.04 -21.66
N LEU A 349 12.60 0.75 -22.49
CA LEU A 349 12.32 0.86 -23.92
C LEU A 349 12.54 -0.48 -24.64
N ARG A 350 11.46 -1.19 -24.95
CA ARG A 350 11.46 -2.49 -25.67
C ARG A 350 12.14 -2.48 -27.04
N TRP A 351 12.30 -1.32 -27.67
CA TRP A 351 12.89 -1.16 -29.01
C TRP A 351 14.43 -1.29 -29.03
N ASP A 352 15.09 -1.31 -27.88
CA ASP A 352 16.56 -1.26 -27.79
C ASP A 352 17.24 -2.65 -27.82
N GLN A 353 16.55 -3.69 -28.30
CA GLN A 353 17.00 -5.08 -28.18
C GLN A 353 18.29 -5.41 -28.96
N ASP A 354 18.56 -4.72 -30.08
CA ASP A 354 19.68 -5.09 -30.95
C ASP A 354 21.06 -4.59 -30.46
N GLN A 355 21.16 -3.50 -29.68
CA GLN A 355 22.44 -3.08 -29.07
C GLN A 355 22.38 -2.43 -27.67
N GLY A 356 21.27 -1.81 -27.25
CA GLY A 356 21.22 -1.02 -26.02
C GLY A 356 20.39 -1.59 -24.86
N ALA A 357 19.80 -2.78 -24.96
CA ALA A 357 19.10 -3.43 -23.85
C ALA A 357 19.93 -3.50 -22.55
N ASN A 358 21.24 -3.72 -22.67
CA ASN A 358 22.19 -3.63 -21.55
C ASN A 358 22.21 -2.24 -20.88
N ARG A 359 21.99 -1.15 -21.63
CA ARG A 359 21.95 0.23 -21.10
C ARG A 359 20.66 0.48 -20.31
N SER A 360 19.48 0.21 -20.87
CA SER A 360 18.21 0.45 -20.17
C SER A 360 18.10 -0.40 -18.89
N GLN A 361 18.54 -1.66 -18.94
CA GLN A 361 18.66 -2.52 -17.75
C GLN A 361 19.61 -1.94 -16.70
N ARG A 362 20.80 -1.44 -17.09
CA ARG A 362 21.73 -0.77 -16.15
C ARG A 362 21.17 0.52 -15.55
N GLU A 363 20.41 1.31 -16.32
CA GLU A 363 19.75 2.52 -15.80
C GLU A 363 18.63 2.18 -14.80
N ARG A 364 17.86 1.11 -15.05
CA ARG A 364 16.89 0.55 -14.09
C ARG A 364 17.57 -0.01 -12.85
N ASP A 365 18.63 -0.78 -12.99
CA ASP A 365 19.32 -1.40 -11.85
C ASP A 365 20.02 -0.36 -10.97
N TYR A 366 20.56 0.71 -11.56
CA TYR A 366 21.05 1.87 -10.83
C TYR A 366 19.93 2.61 -10.09
N PHE A 367 18.77 2.81 -10.73
CA PHE A 367 17.62 3.43 -10.08
C PHE A 367 17.08 2.59 -8.91
N LEU A 368 16.88 1.29 -9.15
CA LEU A 368 16.50 0.28 -8.17
C LEU A 368 17.46 0.29 -6.97
N ALA A 369 18.78 0.24 -7.20
CA ALA A 369 19.78 0.32 -6.15
C ALA A 369 19.64 1.62 -5.32
N MET A 370 19.49 2.79 -5.95
CA MET A 370 19.31 4.06 -5.21
C MET A 370 18.09 4.07 -4.27
N VAL A 371 16.98 3.41 -4.62
CA VAL A 371 15.81 3.32 -3.72
C VAL A 371 16.11 2.41 -2.53
N LEU A 372 16.69 1.25 -2.81
CA LEU A 372 16.96 0.24 -1.79
C LEU A 372 18.08 0.68 -0.83
N ASP A 373 19.09 1.39 -1.32
CA ASP A 373 20.13 2.00 -0.49
C ASP A 373 19.54 3.10 0.41
N ALA A 374 18.68 3.99 -0.12
CA ALA A 374 18.01 5.02 0.68
C ALA A 374 17.09 4.45 1.76
N ILE A 375 16.38 3.34 1.46
CA ILE A 375 15.59 2.59 2.43
C ILE A 375 16.48 1.99 3.52
N TYR A 376 17.57 1.30 3.13
CA TYR A 376 18.48 0.66 4.08
C TYR A 376 19.23 1.67 4.97
N ASP A 377 19.70 2.79 4.42
CA ASP A 377 20.40 3.84 5.17
C ASP A 377 19.48 4.51 6.20
N SER A 378 18.22 4.78 5.85
CA SER A 378 17.23 5.26 6.83
C SER A 378 16.94 4.20 7.90
N ALA A 379 16.54 2.99 7.49
CA ALA A 379 16.18 1.90 8.39
C ALA A 379 17.30 1.52 9.38
N SER A 380 18.54 1.41 8.90
CA SER A 380 19.69 1.03 9.73
C SER A 380 20.10 2.10 10.75
N ASN A 381 19.81 3.38 10.47
CA ASN A 381 19.99 4.50 11.39
C ASN A 381 18.75 4.79 12.26
N GLY A 382 17.64 4.07 12.06
CA GLY A 382 16.39 4.25 12.81
C GLY A 382 15.51 5.42 12.34
N GLY A 383 15.75 5.92 11.12
CA GLY A 383 14.89 6.89 10.43
C GLY A 383 13.56 6.30 9.96
N PRO A 384 12.62 7.13 9.49
CA PRO A 384 11.23 6.72 9.22
C PRO A 384 11.06 5.94 7.92
N LEU A 385 11.92 6.12 6.91
CA LEU A 385 11.85 5.30 5.70
C LEU A 385 12.33 3.89 6.05
N VAL A 386 11.41 2.92 6.06
CA VAL A 386 11.60 1.57 6.63
C VAL A 386 11.24 0.44 5.66
N GLY A 387 10.91 0.78 4.41
CA GLY A 387 10.61 -0.18 3.37
C GLY A 387 10.09 0.42 2.09
N GLY A 388 9.70 -0.45 1.16
CA GLY A 388 9.02 -0.06 -0.07
C GLY A 388 8.66 -1.24 -0.96
N ALA A 389 7.86 -0.97 -2.00
CA ALA A 389 7.44 -1.92 -3.01
C ALA A 389 7.74 -1.40 -4.43
N PHE A 390 8.50 -2.15 -5.22
CA PHE A 390 8.78 -1.77 -6.61
C PHE A 390 7.53 -1.95 -7.48
N TRP A 391 7.39 -1.15 -8.52
CA TRP A 391 6.43 -1.38 -9.59
C TRP A 391 7.16 -1.95 -10.82
N GLN A 392 6.82 -3.14 -11.33
CA GLN A 392 5.89 -4.15 -10.77
C GLN A 392 6.40 -5.58 -10.96
N LEU A 393 5.89 -6.53 -10.18
CA LEU A 393 6.21 -7.96 -10.34
C LEU A 393 5.22 -8.61 -11.32
N LEU A 394 5.77 -9.17 -12.40
CA LEU A 394 5.07 -10.14 -13.26
C LEU A 394 5.77 -11.50 -13.18
N ASP A 395 5.07 -12.55 -13.63
CA ASP A 395 5.64 -13.90 -13.81
C ASP A 395 5.71 -14.28 -15.29
N ASP A 396 6.33 -15.42 -15.60
CA ASP A 396 6.51 -15.91 -16.97
C ASP A 396 5.16 -16.10 -17.70
N GLY A 397 5.13 -15.71 -18.98
CA GLY A 397 3.93 -15.76 -19.82
C GLY A 397 2.81 -14.82 -19.36
N MET A 398 3.14 -13.66 -18.80
CA MET A 398 2.19 -12.57 -18.44
C MET A 398 2.36 -11.35 -19.34
N ASP A 399 2.82 -11.56 -20.58
CA ASP A 399 3.28 -10.51 -21.49
C ASP A 399 2.21 -9.48 -21.89
N ALA A 400 0.92 -9.81 -21.71
CA ALA A 400 -0.23 -8.92 -21.91
C ALA A 400 -0.46 -7.89 -20.77
N LEU A 401 0.29 -8.00 -19.66
CA LEU A 401 0.23 -7.08 -18.51
C LEU A 401 1.51 -6.24 -18.36
N ARG A 402 2.38 -6.25 -19.39
CA ARG A 402 3.64 -5.49 -19.41
C ARG A 402 3.37 -4.03 -19.76
N ASP A 403 3.84 -3.15 -18.90
CA ASP A 403 3.79 -1.69 -19.03
C ASP A 403 5.17 -1.07 -19.30
N GLY A 404 6.23 -1.89 -19.36
CA GLY A 404 7.62 -1.42 -19.48
C GLY A 404 8.34 -1.20 -18.15
N TYR A 405 7.65 -1.37 -17.02
CA TYR A 405 8.23 -1.35 -15.67
C TYR A 405 8.39 -2.76 -15.07
N GLU A 406 7.98 -3.81 -15.78
CA GLU A 406 7.96 -5.15 -15.20
C GLU A 406 9.35 -5.68 -14.82
N ILE A 407 9.44 -6.28 -13.62
CA ILE A 407 10.55 -7.11 -13.18
C ILE A 407 10.04 -8.55 -13.10
N ILE A 408 10.47 -9.39 -14.04
CA ILE A 408 10.18 -10.84 -14.04
C ILE A 408 11.43 -11.54 -13.50
N LEU A 409 11.39 -11.94 -12.22
CA LEU A 409 12.56 -12.40 -11.46
C LEU A 409 13.36 -13.58 -12.08
N PRO A 410 12.76 -14.55 -12.80
CA PRO A 410 13.51 -15.61 -13.49
C PRO A 410 14.25 -15.11 -14.74
N GLN A 411 13.69 -14.11 -15.42
CA GLN A 411 14.27 -13.48 -16.61
C GLN A 411 15.38 -12.50 -16.20
N ASP A 412 15.13 -11.66 -15.18
CA ASP A 412 16.05 -10.59 -14.77
C ASP A 412 16.90 -10.94 -13.55
N ARG A 413 18.00 -11.66 -13.80
CA ARG A 413 18.93 -12.12 -12.76
C ARG A 413 19.63 -11.00 -11.98
N GLN A 414 19.76 -9.80 -12.56
CA GLN A 414 20.47 -8.70 -11.92
C GLN A 414 19.55 -7.94 -10.97
N ALA A 415 18.36 -7.53 -11.42
CA ALA A 415 17.33 -6.96 -10.55
C ALA A 415 16.94 -7.93 -9.42
N ALA A 416 16.74 -9.22 -9.73
CA ALA A 416 16.45 -10.25 -8.73
C ALA A 416 17.57 -10.44 -7.70
N THR A 417 18.84 -10.24 -8.10
CA THR A 417 19.99 -10.29 -7.17
C THR A 417 20.05 -9.05 -6.28
N ILE A 418 19.81 -7.86 -6.83
CA ILE A 418 19.75 -6.59 -6.09
C ILE A 418 18.64 -6.66 -5.03
N ILE A 419 17.41 -7.00 -5.45
CA ILE A 419 16.24 -7.15 -4.57
C ILE A 419 16.51 -8.16 -3.45
N ARG A 420 17.02 -9.36 -3.78
CA ARG A 420 17.31 -10.41 -2.79
C ARG A 420 18.38 -9.99 -1.78
N ASN A 421 19.36 -9.19 -2.19
CA ASN A 421 20.41 -8.71 -1.29
C ASN A 421 19.85 -7.66 -0.31
N HIS A 422 19.06 -6.69 -0.79
CA HIS A 422 18.37 -5.73 0.06
C HIS A 422 17.40 -6.40 1.05
N SER A 423 16.56 -7.33 0.58
CA SER A 423 15.67 -8.12 1.45
C SER A 423 16.44 -8.84 2.57
N ARG A 424 17.65 -9.34 2.28
CA ARG A 424 18.54 -9.95 3.28
C ARG A 424 19.18 -8.92 4.23
N GLN A 425 19.45 -7.70 3.79
CA GLN A 425 19.96 -6.61 4.63
C GLN A 425 18.88 -6.17 5.64
N LEU A 426 17.66 -5.90 5.19
CA LEU A 426 16.52 -5.56 6.07
C LEU A 426 16.18 -6.70 7.05
N ALA A 427 16.17 -7.96 6.59
CA ALA A 427 15.95 -9.12 7.46
C ALA A 427 17.05 -9.28 8.54
N GLN A 428 18.29 -8.83 8.28
CA GLN A 428 19.34 -8.81 9.30
C GLN A 428 19.12 -7.74 10.37
N LEU A 429 18.58 -6.56 10.01
CA LEU A 429 18.23 -5.53 10.99
C LEU A 429 17.16 -6.04 11.98
N ASN A 430 16.09 -6.68 11.49
CA ASN A 430 15.08 -7.38 12.32
C ASN A 430 15.75 -8.37 13.30
N GLY A 431 16.75 -9.13 12.83
CA GLY A 431 17.50 -10.10 13.64
C GLY A 431 18.44 -9.48 14.68
N GLN A 432 19.02 -8.32 14.40
CA GLN A 432 19.89 -7.60 15.34
C GLN A 432 19.10 -7.02 16.52
N ASP A 433 17.92 -6.45 16.27
CA ASP A 433 17.07 -5.90 17.32
C ASP A 433 16.60 -6.99 18.31
N ARG A 434 16.12 -8.14 17.80
CA ARG A 434 15.81 -9.33 18.62
C ARG A 434 16.97 -9.74 19.54
N ARG A 435 18.23 -9.63 19.08
CA ARG A 435 19.43 -9.90 19.91
C ARG A 435 19.69 -8.80 20.95
N ARG A 436 19.62 -7.52 20.55
CA ARG A 436 19.78 -6.35 21.45
C ARG A 436 18.73 -6.37 22.58
N ARG A 437 17.49 -6.75 22.28
CA ARG A 437 16.39 -6.87 23.27
C ARG A 437 16.60 -8.04 24.24
N ARG A 438 17.00 -9.23 23.77
CA ARG A 438 17.38 -10.36 24.66
C ARG A 438 18.48 -9.95 25.64
N TYR A 439 19.50 -9.24 25.17
CA TYR A 439 20.59 -8.74 26.03
C TYR A 439 20.11 -7.67 27.03
N ARG A 440 19.22 -6.75 26.62
CA ARG A 440 18.59 -5.77 27.54
C ARG A 440 17.70 -6.43 28.60
N SER A 441 17.01 -7.53 28.28
CA SER A 441 16.22 -8.31 29.25
C SER A 441 17.13 -8.94 30.31
N THR A 442 18.09 -9.78 29.89
CA THR A 442 18.99 -10.45 30.84
C THR A 442 19.88 -9.47 31.62
N SER A 443 20.18 -8.30 31.06
CA SER A 443 20.84 -7.19 31.77
C SER A 443 19.98 -6.55 32.87
N ARG A 444 18.65 -6.47 32.68
CA ARG A 444 17.71 -6.02 33.73
C ARG A 444 17.58 -7.06 34.84
N ASP A 445 17.38 -8.33 34.49
CA ASP A 445 17.27 -9.43 35.46
C ASP A 445 18.55 -9.54 36.32
N ARG A 446 19.72 -9.34 35.69
CA ARG A 446 21.03 -9.35 36.36
C ARG A 446 21.34 -8.07 37.16
N LYS A 447 20.53 -7.00 37.05
CA LYS A 447 20.72 -5.75 37.82
C LYS A 447 19.98 -5.72 39.16
N ILE A 448 19.09 -6.67 39.45
CA ILE A 448 18.40 -6.76 40.76
C ILE A 448 19.29 -7.47 41.81
N ARG A 449 20.59 -7.12 41.91
CA ARG A 449 21.49 -7.59 42.99
C ARG A 449 22.86 -6.89 43.14
N VAL A 450 22.93 -5.56 43.05
CA VAL A 450 24.07 -4.79 43.62
C VAL A 450 23.52 -3.58 44.39
N GLY A 451 24.11 -3.29 45.56
CA GLY A 451 23.71 -2.19 46.43
C GLY A 451 24.15 -0.80 45.96
N SER A 452 23.72 0.23 46.69
CA SER A 452 23.97 1.64 46.40
C SER A 452 25.42 2.08 46.70
N SER A 453 25.96 2.93 45.82
CA SER A 453 26.96 3.95 46.18
C SER A 453 26.86 5.12 45.19
N SER A 454 27.14 6.33 45.66
CA SER A 454 27.00 7.58 44.91
C SER A 454 28.35 8.26 44.68
N SER A 455 28.54 8.87 43.51
CA SER A 455 29.58 9.87 43.25
C SER A 455 29.18 10.75 42.04
N SER A 456 29.86 11.88 41.87
CA SER A 456 29.41 13.04 41.08
C SER A 456 30.49 13.61 40.15
N ALA A 457 30.12 14.64 39.38
CA ALA A 457 30.93 15.41 38.42
C ALA A 457 31.21 14.70 37.06
N GLY A 458 31.38 15.42 35.95
CA GLY A 458 31.28 16.88 35.77
C GLY A 458 31.30 17.29 34.28
N ASP A 459 31.02 18.56 33.99
CA ASP A 459 30.85 19.10 32.64
C ASP A 459 32.16 19.28 31.84
N ALA A 460 32.05 19.18 30.51
CA ALA A 460 32.92 19.86 29.55
C ALA A 460 32.23 19.98 28.19
N ASP A 461 31.90 21.21 27.78
CA ASP A 461 31.26 21.52 26.49
C ASP A 461 32.32 21.84 25.41
N THR A 462 32.05 21.59 24.12
CA THR A 462 32.87 22.15 23.02
C THR A 462 32.16 22.06 21.65
N PRO A 463 31.93 23.18 20.93
CA PRO A 463 31.18 23.19 19.67
C PRO A 463 32.07 23.08 18.40
N PRO A 464 31.52 22.59 17.27
CA PRO A 464 32.24 22.51 15.99
C PRO A 464 32.17 23.80 15.15
N PRO A 465 33.18 24.08 14.30
CA PRO A 465 33.16 25.22 13.38
C PRO A 465 32.27 25.00 12.15
N ARG A 466 31.77 26.10 11.56
CA ARG A 466 31.05 26.14 10.28
C ARG A 466 31.89 26.85 9.21
N PHE A 467 31.71 26.49 7.94
CA PHE A 467 32.13 27.29 6.78
C PHE A 467 30.96 27.49 5.80
N PRO A 468 30.94 28.57 4.98
CA PRO A 468 29.70 29.10 4.39
C PRO A 468 29.38 28.62 2.97
N LEU A 469 28.12 28.81 2.58
CA LEU A 469 27.61 28.75 1.21
C LEU A 469 27.97 30.02 0.41
N ILE A 470 28.11 29.88 -0.91
CA ILE A 470 28.14 31.00 -1.88
C ILE A 470 27.16 30.68 -3.01
N SER A 471 26.49 31.71 -3.53
CA SER A 471 25.37 31.62 -4.48
C SER A 471 25.50 32.62 -5.64
N LEU A 472 25.08 32.23 -6.85
CA LEU A 472 24.68 33.17 -7.91
C LEU A 472 23.59 32.51 -8.77
N ALA A 473 22.88 33.27 -9.62
CA ALA A 473 21.69 32.78 -10.32
C ALA A 473 21.42 33.55 -11.64
N ARG A 474 20.41 33.08 -12.40
CA ARG A 474 19.89 33.61 -13.69
C ARG A 474 20.78 33.21 -14.88
N PHE A 475 20.33 33.12 -16.14
CA PHE A 475 19.10 33.46 -16.90
C PHE A 475 18.59 32.18 -17.65
N VAL A 476 17.34 31.90 -18.10
CA VAL A 476 16.19 32.67 -18.66
C VAL A 476 16.39 33.09 -20.14
N SER A 477 15.64 32.67 -21.18
CA SER A 477 14.51 31.71 -21.34
C SER A 477 14.70 30.92 -22.69
N VAL A 478 13.79 30.45 -23.57
CA VAL A 478 12.34 30.64 -23.88
C VAL A 478 11.78 29.43 -24.72
N PHE A 479 10.48 29.43 -25.03
CA PHE A 479 9.75 28.69 -26.11
C PHE A 479 9.22 27.24 -25.88
N ARG A 480 8.39 26.74 -26.82
CA ARG A 480 7.06 26.13 -26.55
C ARG A 480 6.66 25.02 -27.56
N GLN A 481 5.70 24.16 -27.16
CA GLN A 481 4.96 23.13 -27.95
C GLN A 481 5.81 21.95 -28.46
N ILE A 482 5.46 20.69 -28.17
CA ILE A 482 4.27 19.93 -28.64
C ILE A 482 3.79 18.94 -27.55
N SER A 483 2.48 18.68 -27.46
CA SER A 483 1.90 17.65 -26.59
C SER A 483 0.59 17.12 -27.19
N SER A 484 0.57 15.88 -27.67
CA SER A 484 -0.64 15.22 -28.20
C SER A 484 -0.45 13.70 -28.43
N PHE A 485 -0.03 12.97 -27.39
CA PHE A 485 -0.21 11.52 -27.22
C PHE A 485 -0.09 11.22 -25.72
N PHE A 486 -0.78 10.18 -25.23
CA PHE A 486 -1.00 9.87 -23.81
C PHE A 486 -1.90 10.88 -23.06
N PHE A 487 -3.19 10.87 -23.41
CA PHE A 487 -4.27 10.58 -22.48
C PHE A 487 -5.23 9.59 -23.17
#